data_AF-A0A5D0UAZ9-F1
#
_entry.id   AF-A0A5D0UAZ9-F1
#
_cell.length_a   1.000
_cell.length_b   1.000
_cell.length_c   1.000
_cell.angle_alpha   90.00
_cell.angle_beta   90.00
_cell.angle_gamma   90.00
#
_symmetry.space_group_name_H-M   'P 1'
#
loop_
_entity.id
_entity.type
_entity.pdbx_description
1 polymer ?
#
loop_
_entity_poly.entity_id
_entity_poly.type
_entity_poly.pdbx_seq_one_letter_code
_entity_poly.pdbx_strand_id
1 'polypeptide(L)' 'MPFMSGWFGERRDGGFVARRVGELSEYQRSNGCLASVRARDEGELWLLCDAQNRLSERVALAEALGRRQ' A
#
# COMPACT_ATOMS: atom_id res chain seq x y z
N MET A 1 -11.85 -2.25 -12.70
CA MET A 1 -11.05 -3.50 -12.60
C MET A 1 -10.29 -3.46 -11.28
N PRO A 2 -10.35 -4.48 -10.42
CA PRO A 2 -9.48 -4.58 -9.26
C PRO A 2 -8.08 -4.93 -9.79
N PHE A 3 -7.27 -3.92 -10.10
CA PHE A 3 -5.99 -4.15 -10.78
C PHE A 3 -4.98 -4.93 -9.90
N MET A 4 -5.12 -4.94 -8.58
CA MET A 4 -4.13 -5.52 -7.65
C MET A 4 -4.78 -6.02 -6.36
N SER A 5 -4.32 -7.17 -5.85
CA SER A 5 -4.77 -7.69 -4.56
C SER A 5 -4.50 -6.68 -3.45
N GLY A 6 -5.56 -6.33 -2.70
CA GLY A 6 -5.49 -5.36 -1.60
C GLY A 6 -5.60 -3.89 -1.99
N TRP A 7 -5.83 -3.55 -3.28
CA TRP A 7 -5.95 -2.17 -3.75
C TRP A 7 -7.17 -1.93 -4.66
N PHE A 8 -7.81 -0.79 -4.47
CA PHE A 8 -8.78 -0.22 -5.40
C PHE A 8 -8.10 0.89 -6.20
N GLY A 9 -7.93 0.66 -7.51
CA GLY A 9 -7.32 1.63 -8.43
C GLY A 9 -8.38 2.38 -9.26
N GLU A 10 -8.17 3.67 -9.44
CA GLU A 10 -8.97 4.52 -10.32
C GLU A 10 -8.08 5.45 -11.15
N ARG A 11 -8.50 5.70 -12.39
CA ARG A 11 -7.89 6.74 -13.22
C ARG A 11 -8.42 8.10 -12.79
N ARG A 12 -7.54 9.07 -12.65
CA ARG A 12 -7.87 10.48 -12.37
C ARG A 12 -7.21 11.39 -13.40
N ASP A 13 -7.66 12.63 -13.51
CA ASP A 13 -7.12 13.56 -14.52
C ASP A 13 -5.60 13.69 -14.38
N GLY A 14 -4.88 13.22 -15.40
CA GLY A 14 -3.42 13.24 -15.46
C GLY A 14 -2.69 12.07 -14.78
N GLY A 15 -3.38 11.01 -14.34
CA GLY A 15 -2.71 9.83 -13.80
C GLY A 15 -3.63 8.80 -13.16
N PHE A 16 -3.08 8.10 -12.17
CA PHE A 16 -3.74 7.00 -11.48
C PHE A 16 -3.59 7.15 -9.97
N VAL A 17 -4.64 6.74 -9.25
CA VAL A 17 -4.64 6.67 -7.80
C VAL A 17 -5.07 5.27 -7.40
N ALA A 18 -4.38 4.68 -6.42
CA ALA A 18 -4.82 3.46 -5.77
C ALA A 18 -4.96 3.68 -4.27
N ARG A 19 -6.03 3.16 -3.69
CA ARG A 19 -6.29 3.15 -2.24
C ARG A 19 -6.31 1.72 -1.73
N ARG A 20 -5.71 1.46 -0.57
CA ARG A 20 -5.79 0.14 0.07
C ARG A 20 -7.22 -0.22 0.43
N VAL A 21 -7.54 -1.50 0.29
CA VAL A 21 -8.82 -2.06 0.73
C VAL A 21 -8.85 -2.25 2.26
N GLY A 22 -7.70 -2.57 2.87
CA GLY A 22 -7.57 -2.75 4.32
C GLY A 22 -6.97 -1.52 5.02
N GLU A 23 -7.28 -1.39 6.31
CA GLU A 23 -6.67 -0.38 7.16
C GLU A 23 -5.25 -0.76 7.57
N LEU A 24 -4.41 0.25 7.78
CA LEU A 24 -3.07 0.08 8.34
C LEU A 24 -3.11 0.24 9.86
N SER A 25 -2.23 -0.46 10.58
CA SER A 25 -1.99 -0.16 11.99
C SER A 25 -1.28 1.21 12.14
N GLU A 26 -1.30 1.77 13.34
CA GLU A 26 -0.51 2.98 13.64
C GLU A 26 0.99 2.73 13.43
N TYR A 27 1.46 1.55 13.85
CA TYR A 27 2.85 1.13 13.65
C TYR A 27 3.21 1.04 12.15
N GLN A 28 2.31 0.53 11.30
CA GLN A 28 2.52 0.51 9.86
C GLN A 28 2.62 1.92 9.26
N ARG A 29 1.74 2.84 9.68
CA ARG A 29 1.78 4.24 9.22
C ARG A 29 3.05 4.95 9.65
N SER A 30 3.47 4.79 10.90
CA SER A 30 4.69 5.44 11.42
C SER A 30 5.97 4.92 10.74
N ASN A 31 5.91 3.71 10.16
CA ASN A 31 7.00 3.11 9.38
C ASN A 31 6.83 3.25 7.86
N GLY A 32 6.02 4.20 7.40
CA GLY A 32 5.97 4.61 5.99
C GLY A 32 5.03 3.81 5.09
N CYS A 33 4.16 2.96 5.65
CA CYS A 33 3.08 2.34 4.88
C CYS A 33 2.02 3.39 4.54
N LEU A 34 1.63 3.45 3.27
CA LEU A 34 0.69 4.42 2.75
C LEU A 34 -0.67 3.78 2.49
N ALA A 35 -1.73 4.51 2.84
CA ALA A 35 -3.12 4.11 2.54
C ALA A 35 -3.51 4.38 1.08
N SER A 36 -2.75 5.24 0.39
CA SER A 36 -2.96 5.54 -1.03
C SER A 36 -1.64 5.87 -1.73
N VAL A 37 -1.54 5.52 -3.01
CA VAL A 37 -0.43 5.90 -3.89
C VAL A 37 -0.95 6.60 -5.13
N ARG A 38 -0.11 7.42 -5.75
CA ARG A 38 -0.38 8.11 -7.02
C ARG A 38 0.70 7.75 -8.02
N ALA A 39 0.32 7.61 -9.28
CA ALA A 39 1.20 7.28 -10.39
C ALA A 39 0.81 8.04 -11.65
N ARG A 40 1.75 8.21 -12.57
CA ARG A 40 1.56 8.84 -13.89
C ARG A 40 0.93 7.87 -14.88
N ASP A 41 1.30 6.60 -14.78
CA ASP A 41 0.77 5.52 -15.61
C ASP A 41 0.45 4.27 -14.77
N GLU A 42 -0.17 3.29 -15.43
CA GLU A 42 -0.63 2.06 -14.80
C GLU A 42 0.53 1.15 -14.35
N GLY A 43 1.66 1.17 -15.07
CA GLY A 43 2.83 0.38 -14.74
C GLY A 43 3.54 0.90 -13.49
N GLU A 44 3.68 2.23 -13.38
CA GLU A 44 4.15 2.89 -12.17
C GLU A 44 3.20 2.63 -10.99
N LEU A 45 1.88 2.67 -11.22
CA LEU A 45 0.89 2.35 -10.17
C LEU A 45 1.08 0.93 -9.65
N TRP A 46 1.30 -0.03 -10.56
CA TRP A 46 1.52 -1.42 -10.20
C TRP A 46 2.75 -1.61 -9.32
N LEU A 47 3.88 -1.00 -9.71
CA LEU A 47 5.13 -1.07 -8.96
C LEU A 47 5.00 -0.45 -7.56
N LEU A 48 4.33 0.70 -7.45
CA LEU A 48 4.14 1.36 -6.16
C LEU A 48 3.25 0.55 -5.21
N CYS A 49 2.17 -0.06 -5.71
CA CYS A 49 1.31 -0.92 -4.91
C CYS A 49 2.01 -2.22 -4.46
N ASP A 50 2.81 -2.86 -5.33
CA ASP A 50 3.61 -4.04 -4.97
C ASP A 50 4.65 -3.69 -3.88
N ALA A 51 5.38 -2.59 -4.07
CA ALA A 51 6.34 -2.11 -3.08
C ALA A 51 5.67 -1.82 -1.73
N GLN A 52 4.51 -1.17 -1.75
CA GLN A 52 3.75 -0.90 -0.53
C GLN A 52 3.25 -2.19 0.13
N ASN A 53 2.78 -3.19 -0.63
CA ASN A 53 2.38 -4.49 -0.07
C ASN A 53 3.53 -5.17 0.67
N ARG A 54 4.70 -5.26 0.02
CA ARG A 54 5.90 -5.87 0.64
C ARG A 54 6.33 -5.12 1.90
N LEU A 55 6.31 -3.78 1.88
CA LEU A 55 6.62 -2.98 3.06
C LEU A 55 5.63 -3.28 4.20
N SER A 56 4.34 -3.23 3.91
CA SER A 56 3.26 -3.46 4.88
C SER A 56 3.35 -4.84 5.54
N GLU A 57 3.67 -5.87 4.76
CA GLU A 57 3.86 -7.23 5.26
C GLU A 57 5.08 -7.33 6.19
N ARG A 58 6.22 -6.74 5.80
CA ARG A 58 7.43 -6.77 6.62
C ARG A 58 7.28 -5.97 7.91
N VAL A 59 6.62 -4.83 7.85
CA VAL A 59 6.33 -4.02 9.04
C VAL A 59 5.34 -4.73 9.96
N ALA A 60 4.32 -5.40 9.44
CA ALA A 60 3.40 -6.21 10.25
C ALA A 60 4.12 -7.35 11.00
N LEU A 61 5.10 -8.00 10.34
CA LEU A 61 5.95 -9.00 10.98
C LEU A 61 6.80 -8.39 12.11
N ALA A 62 7.42 -7.24 11.88
CA ALA A 62 8.19 -6.53 12.90
C ALA A 62 7.31 -6.13 14.10
N GLU A 63 6.10 -5.61 13.85
CA GLU A 63 5.11 -5.26 14.87
C GLU A 63 4.74 -6.49 15.72
N ALA A 64 4.51 -7.64 15.07
CA ALA A 64 4.18 -8.88 15.75
C ALA A 64 5.32 -9.42 16.63
N LEU A 65 6.58 -9.22 16.23
CA LEU A 65 7.74 -9.59 17.05
C LEU A 65 7.89 -8.67 18.28
N GLY A 66 7.58 -7.38 18.13
CA GLY A 66 7.57 -6.42 19.23
C GLY A 66 6.54 -6.76 20.32
N ARG A 67 5.36 -7.28 19.93
CA ARG A 67 4.29 -7.67 20.89
C ARG A 67 4.55 -8.97 21.66
N ARG A 68 5.58 -9.75 21.29
CA ARG A 68 5.93 -11.01 21.96
C ARG A 68 6.96 -10.83 23.08
N GLN A 69 7.49 -9.62 23.24
CA GLN A 69 8.42 -9.22 24.30
C GLN A 69 7.64 -8.52 25.41
#